data_AF-A0AB35KBU4-F1
#
_entry.id   AF-A0AB35KBU4-F1
#
_cell.length_a   1.000
_cell.length_b   1.000
_cell.length_c   1.000
_cell.angle_alpha   90.00
_cell.angle_beta   90.00
_cell.angle_gamma   90.00
#
_symmetry.space_group_name_H-M   'P 1'
#
loop_
_entity.id
_entity.type
_entity.pdbx_description
1 polymer ?
#
loop_
_entity_poly.entity_id
_entity_poly.type
_entity_poly.pdbx_seq_one_letter_code
_entity_poly.pdbx_strand_id
1 'polypeptide(L)'
;MTKATIVKMPNTKQFEFGGLNLQLRLDGNSILSIEKRLDESIVGLFLKGQGEAKIPATNKLLIVLQGTNQTSNVSESDIVAAFGRYVDEGHSTLDLFATINELLEESGFFGNKKTEKEATNGVSLDSEPVEEDSIL
;
A
#
# COMPACT_ATOMS: atom_id res chain seq x y z
N MET A 1 26.46 -14.48 2.89
CA MET A 1 25.46 -13.40 2.84
C MET A 1 26.07 -12.21 2.14
N THR A 2 25.61 -11.89 0.93
CA THR A 2 26.04 -10.73 0.16
C THR A 2 25.37 -9.49 0.73
N LYS A 3 26.20 -8.54 1.19
CA LYS A 3 25.77 -7.27 1.79
C LYS A 3 25.07 -6.44 0.72
N ALA A 4 23.77 -6.18 0.87
CA ALA A 4 23.03 -5.34 -0.06
C ALA A 4 23.63 -3.92 -0.07
N THR A 5 24.07 -3.45 -1.24
CA THR A 5 24.58 -2.09 -1.42
C THR A 5 23.41 -1.14 -1.64
N ILE A 6 23.10 -0.32 -0.64
CA ILE A 6 22.04 0.69 -0.73
C ILE A 6 22.58 1.90 -1.50
N VAL A 7 22.37 1.92 -2.81
CA VAL A 7 22.53 3.15 -3.61
C VAL A 7 21.28 3.97 -3.41
N LYS A 8 21.32 5.01 -2.57
CA LYS A 8 20.17 5.86 -2.24
C LYS A 8 19.69 6.58 -3.51
N MET A 9 18.68 6.02 -4.16
CA MET A 9 18.10 6.57 -5.39
C MET A 9 17.12 7.71 -5.04
N PRO A 10 17.08 8.81 -5.81
CA PRO A 10 16.11 9.87 -5.57
C PRO A 10 14.67 9.33 -5.70
N ASN A 11 13.77 9.81 -4.83
CA ASN A 11 12.35 9.45 -4.79
C ASN A 11 12.09 7.95 -4.55
N THR A 12 12.86 7.34 -3.64
CA THR A 12 12.62 5.98 -3.14
C THR A 12 12.25 5.99 -1.65
N LYS A 13 11.32 5.11 -1.27
CA LYS A 13 11.00 4.79 0.14
C LYS A 13 11.87 3.63 0.60
N GLN A 14 12.58 3.77 1.71
CA GLN A 14 13.32 2.67 2.33
C GLN A 14 12.34 1.86 3.18
N PHE A 15 12.36 0.54 3.05
CA PHE A 15 11.49 -0.35 3.81
C PHE A 15 12.28 -1.58 4.29
N GLU A 16 12.27 -1.81 5.60
CA GLU A 16 12.84 -3.02 6.19
C GLU A 16 11.80 -4.13 6.16
N PHE A 17 12.17 -5.27 5.55
CA PHE A 17 11.25 -6.36 5.28
C PHE A 17 11.94 -7.70 5.54
N GLY A 18 11.73 -8.27 6.72
CA GLY A 18 12.27 -9.58 7.10
C GLY A 18 13.78 -9.69 6.87
N GLY A 19 14.54 -8.71 7.36
CA GLY A 19 15.99 -8.61 7.18
C GLY A 19 16.47 -8.15 5.79
N LEU A 20 15.57 -7.85 4.84
CA LEU A 20 15.91 -7.13 3.61
C LEU A 20 15.73 -5.64 3.82
N ASN A 21 16.61 -4.84 3.20
CA ASN A 21 16.42 -3.39 3.09
C ASN A 21 16.06 -3.06 1.64
N LEU A 22 14.77 -2.79 1.42
CA LEU A 22 14.19 -2.58 0.10
C LEU A 22 14.12 -1.08 -0.21
N GLN A 23 14.45 -0.73 -1.45
CA GLN A 23 14.25 0.61 -2.00
C GLN A 23 13.02 0.57 -2.89
N LEU A 24 11.91 1.08 -2.40
CA LEU A 24 10.63 1.04 -3.11
C LEU A 24 10.41 2.32 -3.91
N ARG A 25 9.98 2.20 -5.15
CA ARG A 25 9.54 3.30 -6.01
C ARG A 25 8.43 2.83 -6.93
N LEU A 26 7.37 3.62 -7.00
CA LEU A 26 6.32 3.46 -7.99
C LEU A 26 6.57 4.45 -9.13
N ASP A 27 7.08 3.97 -10.25
CA ASP A 27 7.15 4.73 -11.49
C ASP A 27 6.24 4.09 -12.57
N GLY A 28 6.17 4.72 -13.75
CA GLY A 28 5.33 4.22 -14.84
C GLY A 28 5.66 2.79 -15.28
N ASN A 29 6.94 2.39 -15.25
CA ASN A 29 7.34 1.04 -15.61
C ASN A 29 6.92 0.03 -14.55
N SER A 30 7.08 0.38 -13.27
CA SER A 30 6.59 -0.43 -12.15
C SER A 30 5.08 -0.63 -12.22
N ILE A 31 4.29 0.43 -12.45
CA ILE A 31 2.83 0.35 -12.57
C ILE A 31 2.44 -0.65 -13.66
N LEU A 32 2.95 -0.46 -14.89
CA LEU A 32 2.60 -1.35 -16.02
C LEU A 32 3.03 -2.80 -15.79
N SER A 33 4.20 -3.02 -15.18
CA SER A 33 4.72 -4.36 -14.91
C SER A 33 3.91 -5.08 -13.83
N ILE A 34 3.49 -4.36 -12.79
CA ILE A 34 2.64 -4.87 -11.70
C ILE A 34 1.27 -5.25 -12.26
N GLU A 35 0.61 -4.35 -12.99
CA GLU A 35 -0.73 -4.59 -13.53
C GLU A 35 -0.74 -5.76 -14.52
N LYS A 36 0.25 -5.83 -15.42
CA LYS A 36 0.41 -6.96 -16.34
C LYS A 36 0.55 -8.30 -15.62
N ARG A 37 1.24 -8.32 -14.47
CA ARG A 37 1.45 -9.53 -13.69
C ARG A 37 0.23 -9.93 -12.87
N LEU A 38 -0.57 -8.95 -12.44
CA LEU A 38 -1.78 -9.17 -11.67
C LEU A 38 -3.01 -9.46 -12.54
N ASP A 39 -2.96 -9.10 -13.83
CA ASP A 39 -4.11 -9.06 -14.74
C ASP A 39 -5.26 -8.19 -14.18
N GLU A 40 -4.90 -7.14 -13.44
CA GLU A 40 -5.81 -6.22 -12.74
C GLU A 40 -5.08 -4.90 -12.50
N SER A 41 -5.81 -3.78 -12.50
CA SER A 41 -5.21 -2.49 -12.18
C SER A 41 -4.85 -2.39 -10.70
N ILE A 42 -3.82 -1.59 -10.35
CA ILE A 42 -3.49 -1.32 -8.95
C ILE A 42 -4.70 -0.71 -8.25
N VAL A 43 -5.44 0.18 -8.91
CA VAL A 43 -6.68 0.76 -8.37
C VAL A 43 -7.71 -0.31 -7.99
N GLY A 44 -7.93 -1.33 -8.82
CA GLY A 44 -8.88 -2.42 -8.56
C GLY A 44 -8.48 -3.36 -7.41
N LEU A 45 -7.20 -3.37 -7.05
CA LEU A 45 -6.73 -4.08 -5.86
C LEU A 45 -7.27 -3.43 -4.59
N PHE A 46 -7.21 -2.09 -4.53
CA PHE A 46 -7.41 -1.32 -3.31
C PHE A 46 -8.82 -0.72 -3.20
N LEU A 47 -9.56 -0.59 -4.31
CA LEU A 47 -10.93 -0.06 -4.34
C LEU A 47 -11.93 -1.09 -4.89
N LYS A 48 -13.10 -1.20 -4.24
CA LYS A 48 -14.28 -1.85 -4.84
C LYS A 48 -15.04 -0.87 -5.74
N GLY A 49 -15.92 -1.39 -6.60
CA GLY A 49 -16.73 -0.58 -7.52
C GLY A 49 -17.67 0.46 -6.88
N GLN A 50 -17.87 0.43 -5.55
CA GLN A 50 -18.62 1.44 -4.79
C GLN A 50 -17.72 2.43 -4.02
N GLY A 51 -16.40 2.42 -4.25
CA GLY A 51 -15.45 3.28 -3.54
C GLY A 51 -15.01 2.76 -2.16
N GLU A 52 -15.54 1.61 -1.71
CA GLU A 52 -15.06 0.97 -0.48
C GLU A 52 -13.63 0.46 -0.62
N ALA A 53 -12.82 0.66 0.41
CA ALA A 53 -11.49 0.07 0.49
C ALA A 53 -11.56 -1.46 0.52
N LYS A 54 -10.70 -2.10 -0.27
CA LYS A 54 -10.53 -3.56 -0.34
C LYS A 54 -9.12 -3.87 0.13
N ILE A 55 -8.99 -4.82 1.05
CA ILE A 55 -7.69 -5.37 1.43
C ILE A 55 -7.35 -6.47 0.41
N PRO A 56 -6.30 -6.31 -0.41
CA PRO A 56 -5.87 -7.34 -1.35
C PRO A 56 -5.37 -8.58 -0.62
N ALA A 57 -5.41 -9.72 -1.30
CA ALA A 57 -4.74 -10.92 -0.82
C ALA A 57 -3.21 -10.71 -0.74
N THR A 58 -2.57 -11.39 0.21
CA THR A 58 -1.13 -11.26 0.49
C THR A 58 -0.25 -11.42 -0.74
N ASN A 59 -0.55 -12.38 -1.62
CA ASN A 59 0.22 -12.59 -2.85
C ASN A 59 0.21 -11.35 -3.76
N LYS A 60 -0.92 -10.64 -3.83
CA LYS A 60 -1.04 -9.40 -4.61
C LYS A 60 -0.22 -8.27 -3.98
N LEU A 61 -0.23 -8.16 -2.65
CA LEU A 61 0.62 -7.21 -1.93
C LEU A 61 2.11 -7.48 -2.19
N LEU A 62 2.54 -8.73 -2.15
CA LEU A 62 3.93 -9.11 -2.43
C LEU A 62 4.33 -8.85 -3.90
N ILE A 63 3.41 -8.99 -4.85
CA ILE A 63 3.64 -8.62 -6.25
C ILE A 63 3.84 -7.10 -6.38
N VAL A 64 3.03 -6.28 -5.72
CA VAL A 64 3.21 -4.82 -5.70
C VAL A 64 4.54 -4.44 -5.03
N LEU A 65 4.87 -5.05 -3.89
CA LEU A 65 6.15 -4.84 -3.21
C LEU A 65 7.33 -5.16 -4.13
N GLN A 66 7.30 -6.31 -4.80
CA GLN A 66 8.39 -6.69 -5.69
C GLN A 66 8.46 -5.83 -6.95
N GLY A 67 7.32 -5.45 -7.53
CA GLY A 67 7.30 -4.59 -8.72
C GLY A 67 7.73 -3.15 -8.45
N THR A 68 7.69 -2.70 -7.20
CA THR A 68 8.20 -1.39 -6.77
C THR A 68 9.63 -1.44 -6.25
N ASN A 69 10.16 -2.63 -5.95
CA ASN A 69 11.50 -2.80 -5.43
C ASN A 69 12.60 -2.51 -6.48
N GLN A 70 13.50 -1.60 -6.15
CA GLN A 70 14.66 -1.18 -6.94
C GLN A 70 15.98 -1.74 -6.40
N THR A 71 15.94 -2.48 -5.28
CA THR A 71 17.13 -3.12 -4.72
C THR A 71 17.60 -4.23 -5.64
N SER A 72 18.85 -4.13 -6.12
CA SER A 72 19.45 -5.14 -7.00
C SER A 72 19.59 -6.50 -6.31
N ASN A 73 19.50 -7.58 -7.10
CA ASN A 73 19.69 -8.97 -6.66
C ASN A 73 18.69 -9.46 -5.60
N VAL A 74 17.49 -8.90 -5.54
CA VAL A 74 16.39 -9.42 -4.72
C VAL A 74 15.43 -10.19 -5.62
N SER A 75 15.45 -11.52 -5.51
CA SER A 75 14.55 -12.40 -6.25
C SER A 75 13.17 -12.50 -5.60
N GLU A 76 12.21 -13.06 -6.32
CA GLU A 76 10.88 -13.34 -5.76
C GLU A 76 10.93 -14.32 -4.59
N SER A 77 11.79 -15.33 -4.66
CA SER A 77 12.03 -16.26 -3.54
C SER A 77 12.58 -15.55 -2.32
N ASP A 78 13.41 -14.52 -2.51
CA ASP A 78 13.93 -13.72 -1.39
C ASP A 78 12.81 -12.91 -0.73
N ILE A 79 11.89 -12.32 -1.52
CA ILE A 79 10.70 -11.62 -1.01
C ILE A 79 9.79 -12.57 -0.24
N VAL A 80 9.52 -13.78 -0.74
CA VAL A 80 8.66 -14.75 -0.04
C VAL A 80 9.31 -15.20 1.28
N ALA A 81 10.62 -15.49 1.26
CA ALA A 81 11.34 -15.86 2.47
C ALA A 81 11.41 -14.70 3.48
N ALA A 82 11.55 -13.46 2.99
CA ALA A 82 11.51 -12.25 3.80
C ALA A 82 10.11 -12.02 4.40
N PHE A 83 9.04 -12.29 3.66
CA PHE A 83 7.69 -12.20 4.20
C PHE A 83 7.47 -13.14 5.39
N GLY A 84 7.98 -14.37 5.32
CA GLY A 84 7.96 -15.29 6.45
C GLY A 84 8.64 -14.70 7.70
N ARG A 85 9.86 -14.17 7.53
CA ARG A 85 10.59 -13.51 8.62
C ARG A 85 9.90 -12.25 9.14
N TYR A 86 9.31 -11.45 8.25
CA TYR A 86 8.55 -10.25 8.62
C TYR A 86 7.36 -10.60 9.53
N VAL A 87 6.67 -11.73 9.25
CA VAL A 87 5.61 -12.25 10.11
C VAL A 87 6.18 -12.82 11.42
N ASP A 88 7.29 -13.55 11.37
CA ASP A 88 7.98 -14.08 12.57
C ASP A 88 8.48 -12.95 13.50
N GLU A 89 8.82 -11.79 12.95
CA GLU A 89 9.19 -10.56 13.66
C GLU A 89 7.99 -9.87 14.33
N GLY A 90 6.76 -10.36 14.08
CA GLY A 90 5.52 -9.89 14.71
C GLY A 90 4.69 -8.94 13.87
N HIS A 91 5.09 -8.67 12.62
CA HIS A 91 4.29 -7.86 11.69
C HIS A 91 3.15 -8.66 11.05
N SER A 92 2.12 -7.95 10.63
CA SER A 92 0.94 -8.51 9.99
C SER A 92 0.84 -8.16 8.51
N THR A 93 -0.02 -8.87 7.78
CA THR A 93 -0.39 -8.50 6.40
C THR A 93 -1.00 -7.09 6.33
N LEU A 94 -1.62 -6.61 7.42
CA LEU A 94 -2.18 -5.25 7.47
C LEU A 94 -1.07 -4.19 7.53
N ASP A 95 0.05 -4.48 8.20
CA ASP A 95 1.22 -3.57 8.23
C ASP A 95 1.87 -3.46 6.85
N LEU A 96 1.96 -4.59 6.13
CA LEU A 96 2.42 -4.59 4.73
C LEU A 96 1.45 -3.80 3.83
N PHE A 97 0.14 -3.97 4.01
CA PHE A 97 -0.87 -3.19 3.29
C PHE A 97 -0.73 -1.69 3.56
N ALA A 98 -0.56 -1.28 4.83
CA ALA A 98 -0.37 0.12 5.20
C ALA A 98 0.87 0.71 4.52
N THR A 99 2.00 -0.02 4.55
CA THR A 99 3.25 0.38 3.89
C THR A 99 3.07 0.59 2.39
N ILE A 100 2.36 -0.32 1.72
CA ILE A 100 2.11 -0.21 0.27
C ILE A 100 1.18 0.97 -0.03
N ASN A 101 0.13 1.20 0.76
CA ASN A 101 -0.73 2.37 0.56
C ASN A 101 0.03 3.68 0.73
N GLU A 102 0.88 3.78 1.75
CA GLU A 102 1.73 4.94 1.98
C GLU A 102 2.67 5.18 0.78
N LEU A 103 3.26 4.12 0.22
CA LEU A 103 4.06 4.21 -1.01
C LEU A 103 3.25 4.75 -2.21
N LEU A 104 2.01 4.27 -2.39
CA LEU A 104 1.14 4.76 -3.47
C LEU A 104 0.82 6.25 -3.27
N GLU A 105 0.49 6.67 -2.05
CA GLU A 105 0.21 8.07 -1.71
C GLU A 105 1.43 8.97 -1.93
N GLU A 106 2.60 8.60 -1.40
CA GLU A 106 3.86 9.34 -1.56
C GLU A 106 4.28 9.47 -3.03
N SER A 107 3.96 8.48 -3.86
CA SER A 107 4.22 8.55 -5.31
C SER A 107 3.25 9.46 -6.08
N GLY A 108 2.22 9.98 -5.42
CA GLY A 108 1.14 10.75 -6.05
C GLY A 108 0.23 9.90 -6.92
N PHE A 109 0.17 8.58 -6.70
CA PHE A 109 -0.59 7.63 -7.52
C PHE A 109 -2.08 7.97 -7.58
N PHE A 110 -2.63 8.42 -6.44
CA PHE A 110 -4.04 8.83 -6.33
C PHE A 110 -4.27 10.29 -6.77
N GLY A 111 -3.25 10.97 -7.30
CA GLY A 111 -3.26 12.39 -7.60
C GLY A 111 -3.04 13.27 -6.36
N ASN A 112 -2.66 14.53 -6.58
CA ASN A 112 -2.51 15.51 -5.50
C ASN A 112 -3.90 15.85 -4.95
N LYS A 113 -4.32 15.18 -3.87
CA LYS A 113 -5.44 15.67 -3.07
C LYS A 113 -5.02 17.03 -2.51
N LYS A 114 -5.58 18.14 -3.03
CA LYS A 114 -5.80 19.30 -2.17
C LYS A 114 -6.60 18.74 -0.99
N THR A 115 -6.07 18.87 0.21
CA THR A 115 -6.67 18.35 1.43
C THR A 115 -7.97 19.10 1.73
N GLU A 116 -9.02 18.86 0.96
CA GLU A 116 -10.35 18.89 1.54
C GLU A 116 -10.40 17.63 2.38
N LYS A 117 -10.27 17.82 3.69
CA LYS A 117 -10.56 16.79 4.68
C LYS A 117 -11.92 16.23 4.29
N GLU A 118 -11.96 15.03 3.73
CA GLU A 118 -13.21 14.29 3.67
C GLU A 118 -13.62 14.14 5.13
N ALA A 119 -14.62 14.93 5.52
CA ALA A 119 -15.31 14.72 6.76
C ALA A 119 -15.82 13.29 6.68
N THR A 120 -15.21 12.40 7.45
CA THR A 120 -15.90 11.20 7.87
C THR A 120 -17.15 11.70 8.57
N ASN A 121 -18.28 11.72 7.86
CA ASN A 121 -19.59 11.69 8.48
C ASN A 121 -19.70 10.34 9.17
N GLY A 122 -18.96 10.19 10.27
CA GLY A 122 -19.28 9.25 11.31
C GLY A 122 -20.61 9.71 11.86
N VAL A 123 -21.70 9.21 11.28
CA VAL A 123 -22.99 9.19 11.95
C VAL A 123 -22.76 8.38 13.22
N SER A 124 -22.57 9.08 14.33
CA SER A 124 -22.63 8.49 15.65
C SER A 124 -24.06 8.02 15.87
N LEU A 125 -24.24 6.73 16.12
CA LEU A 125 -25.54 6.12 16.41
C LEU A 125 -26.12 6.55 17.77
N ASP A 126 -25.38 7.34 18.56
CA ASP A 126 -25.78 7.82 19.89
C ASP A 126 -26.40 9.24 19.87
N SER A 127 -26.81 9.74 18.71
CA SER A 127 -27.51 11.03 18.65
C SER A 127 -29.01 10.78 18.91
N GLU A 128 -29.50 11.17 20.10
CA GLU A 128 -30.94 11.22 20.37
C GLU A 128 -31.64 12.08 19.31
N PRO A 129 -32.83 11.68 18.82
CA PRO A 129 -33.56 12.44 17.82
C PRO A 129 -33.95 13.79 18.41
N VAL A 130 -33.40 14.86 17.82
CA VAL A 130 -33.90 16.22 18.06
C VAL A 130 -35.26 16.31 17.37
N GLU A 131 -36.33 16.46 18.17
CA GLU A 131 -37.66 16.73 17.66
C GLU A 131 -37.64 18.03 16.84
N GLU A 132 -38.07 17.94 15.57
CA GLU A 132 -38.30 19.10 14.72
C GLU A 132 -39.53 19.85 15.25
N ASP A 133 -39.30 20.97 15.95
CA ASP A 133 -40.35 21.94 16.24
C ASP A 133 -40.84 22.55 14.92
N SER A 134 -41.98 22.04 14.46
CA SER A 134 -42.77 22.54 13.35
C SER A 134 -43.23 23.97 13.64
N ILE A 135 -42.60 24.97 13.01
CA ILE A 135 -43.07 26.36 13.08
C ILE A 135 -44.13 26.56 11.99
N LEU A 136 -45.37 26.77 12.46
CA LEU A 136 -46.54 27.25 11.70
C LEU A 136 -46.37 28.70 11.22
#